data_AF-W8BKA5-F1
#
_entry.id   AF-W8BKA5-F1
#
_cell.length_a   1.000
_cell.length_b   1.000
_cell.length_c   1.000
_cell.angle_alpha   90.00
_cell.angle_beta   90.00
_cell.angle_gamma   90.00
#
_symmetry.space_group_name_H-M   'P 1'
#
loop_
_entity.id
_entity.type
_entity.pdbx_description
1 polymer ?
#
loop_
_entity_poly.entity_id
_entity_poly.type
_entity_poly.pdbx_seq_one_letter_code
_entity_poly.pdbx_strand_id
1 'polypeptide(L)'
;KKNKKKNKLHLTACRPCQYFHILTFKKSCKQIFCKKKMPKKGSSLKKWQQSNHKMIVGIIGFCLGIFGVLCGMFWEQIFNSIVEKEMTLRPNSQVYDKWKNPPLALSLDIYLYNWTNPEDFTNQSTKPILEQLGPYRFTEKQDKVDIEWNPLNATVTYRKKSDFYFDAEGSNGSLDDVIVTLNAVALSAAGKAKRWNSVRRNLVDVGLKLYGQEMSIERTVDEMLFTGYSDDMLDMARAMPLFGKEVEVPFDKFGWFYTRNGSADLTGVFNVYTGADDISKIGKMHTWNFKQHTGFFRSTCGLVNGSAGEFHPPYLKENGSIELFTPDMCRTIPLDYVETTEIEGVLGFKYTGGARSIDNGTLYPENACFCGGECVPSGVMNISSCRFGSPVFMSYPHFYNADPYYLQQLEGLKPEQDKHEFYIILDPRTGVALEVAARFQVNMLVEPIDGISLYEDVPRVYFPLIWFEQKVRITPELASDLQLLPKILMGGQIFACICFGVGLILLCWYPIEILCTRQRSVELKSMPTTAGENVKQTKFTSVEELKNRPPTNVVLNNKTLDSSPLLERTNGKMPTIVPKSETNESVATVTTAASAVSSNDVNE
;
A
#
# COMPACT_ATOMS: atom_id res chain seq x y z
N LYS A 1 -56.47 -2.50 35.72
CA LYS A 1 -57.70 -1.71 36.02
C LYS A 1 -57.97 -0.72 34.87
N LYS A 2 -59.17 -0.11 34.80
CA LYS A 2 -59.65 0.83 33.74
C LYS A 2 -58.63 1.97 33.48
N ASN A 3 -58.33 2.49 32.29
CA ASN A 3 -59.07 2.76 31.02
C ASN A 3 -59.95 4.04 31.02
N LYS A 4 -59.45 5.12 30.37
CA LYS A 4 -60.12 6.33 29.81
C LYS A 4 -59.03 7.39 29.48
N LYS A 5 -59.12 8.28 28.48
CA LYS A 5 -60.05 8.41 27.32
C LYS A 5 -59.37 9.23 26.19
N LYS A 6 -59.87 9.14 24.96
CA LYS A 6 -59.43 9.90 23.77
C LYS A 6 -59.83 11.39 23.83
N ASN A 7 -59.13 12.24 23.06
CA ASN A 7 -59.79 13.00 21.98
C ASN A 7 -58.80 13.47 20.89
N LYS A 8 -59.31 13.62 19.66
CA LYS A 8 -58.65 14.29 18.51
C LYS A 8 -59.18 15.72 18.38
N LEU A 9 -58.42 16.61 17.76
CA LEU A 9 -58.98 17.50 16.74
C LEU A 9 -57.90 17.89 15.70
N HIS A 10 -58.30 18.07 14.43
CA HIS A 10 -57.49 18.72 13.41
C HIS A 10 -57.75 20.22 13.44
N LEU A 11 -56.75 21.03 13.06
CA LEU A 11 -56.97 22.31 12.39
C LEU A 11 -55.73 22.72 11.58
N THR A 12 -55.95 23.11 10.32
CA THR A 12 -54.90 23.46 9.35
C THR A 12 -55.23 24.79 8.67
N ALA A 13 -54.27 25.72 8.64
CA ALA A 13 -54.27 26.94 7.83
C ALA A 13 -52.83 27.17 7.33
N CYS A 14 -52.52 27.24 6.03
CA CYS A 14 -52.83 28.31 5.07
C CYS A 14 -52.15 29.64 5.43
N ARG A 15 -50.99 29.99 4.83
CA ARG A 15 -50.77 30.66 3.50
C ARG A 15 -50.46 32.16 3.70
N PRO A 16 -49.97 32.96 2.71
CA PRO A 16 -49.62 32.69 1.30
C PRO A 16 -48.08 32.68 1.05
N CYS A 17 -47.49 32.34 -0.11
CA CYS A 17 -47.89 32.21 -1.52
C CYS A 17 -47.71 33.47 -2.41
N GLN A 18 -46.62 33.48 -3.19
CA GLN A 18 -46.34 34.28 -4.40
C GLN A 18 -45.34 33.47 -5.24
N TYR A 19 -45.28 33.44 -6.58
CA TYR A 19 -46.23 33.55 -7.71
C TYR A 19 -45.63 32.56 -8.78
N PHE A 20 -46.30 32.02 -9.82
CA PHE A 20 -47.25 32.61 -10.75
C PHE A 20 -48.25 31.57 -11.30
N HIS A 21 -49.26 32.03 -12.04
CA HIS A 21 -50.47 31.26 -12.35
C HIS A 21 -50.41 30.33 -13.58
N ILE A 22 -51.23 29.27 -13.53
CA ILE A 22 -51.56 28.36 -14.64
C ILE A 22 -52.93 28.74 -15.22
N LEU A 23 -53.13 28.62 -16.55
CA LEU A 23 -54.20 27.81 -17.22
C LEU A 23 -54.61 28.30 -18.63
N THR A 24 -55.00 27.31 -19.44
CA THR A 24 -55.70 27.46 -20.73
C THR A 24 -57.22 27.47 -20.52
N PHE A 25 -57.98 28.18 -21.37
CA PHE A 25 -59.38 27.81 -21.67
C PHE A 25 -59.80 28.25 -23.09
N LYS A 26 -61.03 27.89 -23.52
CA LYS A 26 -61.33 27.54 -24.92
C LYS A 26 -62.75 27.97 -25.37
N LYS A 27 -62.84 28.72 -26.49
CA LYS A 27 -64.07 29.08 -27.28
C LYS A 27 -65.12 29.95 -26.56
N SER A 28 -65.97 30.75 -27.23
CA SER A 28 -66.30 30.88 -28.68
C SER A 28 -65.91 32.29 -29.21
N CYS A 29 -66.53 33.02 -30.18
CA CYS A 29 -67.75 32.85 -31.00
C CYS A 29 -67.72 33.66 -32.34
N LYS A 30 -68.90 33.89 -32.91
CA LYS A 30 -69.29 34.63 -34.14
C LYS A 30 -69.66 36.10 -33.82
N GLN A 31 -69.79 37.11 -34.72
CA GLN A 31 -69.86 37.27 -36.20
C GLN A 31 -69.63 38.81 -36.52
N ILE A 32 -69.57 39.41 -37.73
CA ILE A 32 -69.66 39.03 -39.16
C ILE A 32 -68.97 40.10 -40.09
N PHE A 33 -68.24 39.69 -41.14
CA PHE A 33 -67.76 40.52 -42.31
C PHE A 33 -66.89 41.78 -42.02
N CYS A 34 -66.17 42.43 -42.95
CA CYS A 34 -66.01 42.26 -44.42
C CYS A 34 -64.53 42.37 -44.87
N LYS A 35 -64.26 42.20 -46.18
CA LYS A 35 -62.91 42.13 -46.79
C LYS A 35 -62.16 43.48 -46.78
N LYS A 36 -60.89 43.47 -46.36
CA LYS A 36 -59.81 44.27 -46.97
C LYS A 36 -58.58 43.38 -47.20
N LYS A 37 -57.81 43.67 -48.25
CA LYS A 37 -56.77 42.78 -48.81
C LYS A 37 -55.39 43.46 -48.69
N MET A 38 -54.35 42.65 -48.45
CA MET A 38 -52.92 43.02 -48.42
C MET A 38 -52.43 43.81 -47.19
N PRO A 39 -51.13 43.78 -46.85
CA PRO A 39 -50.03 42.98 -47.44
C PRO A 39 -49.60 41.78 -46.56
N LYS A 40 -48.71 40.93 -47.10
CA LYS A 40 -48.06 39.85 -46.32
C LYS A 40 -47.13 40.46 -45.27
N LYS A 41 -47.37 40.19 -43.97
CA LYS A 41 -46.44 40.60 -42.90
C LYS A 41 -45.12 39.80 -43.03
N GLY A 42 -43.98 40.47 -42.85
CA GLY A 42 -42.71 40.06 -43.45
C GLY A 42 -42.05 38.79 -42.88
N SER A 43 -41.25 38.14 -43.72
CA SER A 43 -40.39 37.00 -43.37
C SER A 43 -39.15 37.36 -42.52
N SER A 44 -38.93 38.65 -42.25
CA SER A 44 -37.82 39.17 -41.44
C SER A 44 -37.84 38.70 -39.99
N LEU A 45 -38.99 38.71 -39.33
CA LEU A 45 -39.12 38.32 -37.91
C LEU A 45 -38.70 36.87 -37.65
N LYS A 46 -39.08 35.92 -38.52
CA LYS A 46 -38.63 34.52 -38.41
C LYS A 46 -37.12 34.37 -38.66
N LYS A 47 -36.55 35.12 -39.60
CA LYS A 47 -35.09 35.12 -39.85
C LYS A 47 -34.30 35.66 -38.65
N TRP A 48 -34.77 36.73 -38.01
CA TRP A 48 -34.12 37.31 -36.84
C TRP A 48 -34.12 36.31 -35.66
N GLN A 49 -35.25 35.66 -35.41
CA GLN A 49 -35.38 34.63 -34.36
C GLN A 49 -34.52 33.38 -34.64
N GLN A 50 -34.37 32.96 -35.91
CA GLN A 50 -33.45 31.87 -36.28
C GLN A 50 -31.97 32.23 -36.13
N SER A 51 -31.57 33.48 -36.39
CA SER A 51 -30.18 33.91 -36.29
C SER A 51 -29.65 33.80 -34.85
N ASN A 52 -30.46 34.24 -33.88
CA ASN A 52 -30.07 34.27 -32.47
C ASN A 52 -29.86 32.84 -31.92
N HIS A 53 -30.71 31.88 -32.30
CA HIS A 53 -30.60 30.50 -31.83
C HIS A 53 -29.27 29.83 -32.26
N LYS A 54 -28.82 30.08 -33.49
CA LYS A 54 -27.55 29.53 -33.99
C LYS A 54 -26.32 30.13 -33.29
N MET A 55 -26.36 31.43 -33.01
CA MET A 55 -25.33 32.09 -32.20
C MET A 55 -25.28 31.52 -30.77
N ILE A 56 -26.45 31.28 -30.15
CA ILE A 56 -26.53 30.65 -28.82
C ILE A 56 -25.93 29.24 -28.81
N VAL A 57 -26.19 28.41 -29.83
CA VAL A 57 -25.58 27.07 -29.96
C VAL A 57 -24.06 27.16 -30.07
N GLY A 58 -23.52 28.10 -30.86
CA GLY A 58 -22.08 28.33 -30.96
C GLY A 58 -21.44 28.78 -29.64
N ILE A 59 -22.11 29.66 -28.88
CA ILE A 59 -21.67 30.09 -27.55
C ILE A 59 -21.68 28.92 -26.55
N ILE A 60 -22.73 28.09 -26.56
CA ILE A 60 -22.80 26.89 -25.72
C ILE A 60 -21.67 25.91 -26.08
N GLY A 61 -21.40 25.70 -27.37
CA GLY A 61 -20.26 24.89 -27.83
C GLY A 61 -18.91 25.44 -27.38
N PHE A 62 -18.73 26.76 -27.42
CA PHE A 62 -17.52 27.43 -26.93
C PHE A 62 -17.32 27.24 -25.42
N CYS A 63 -18.36 27.51 -24.62
CA CYS A 63 -18.32 27.33 -23.18
C CYS A 63 -18.11 25.86 -22.77
N LEU A 64 -18.74 24.91 -23.47
CA LEU A 64 -18.57 23.48 -23.21
C LEU A 64 -17.18 22.98 -23.62
N GLY A 65 -16.62 23.50 -24.72
CA GLY A 65 -15.24 23.23 -25.15
C GLY A 65 -14.22 23.72 -24.13
N ILE A 66 -14.35 24.98 -23.68
CA ILE A 66 -13.51 25.55 -22.62
C ILE A 66 -13.66 24.76 -21.31
N PHE A 67 -14.89 24.41 -20.92
CA PHE A 67 -15.15 23.59 -19.74
C PHE A 67 -14.49 22.20 -19.84
N GLY A 68 -14.56 21.55 -21.00
CA GLY A 68 -13.86 20.28 -21.27
C GLY A 68 -12.34 20.40 -21.11
N VAL A 69 -11.73 21.46 -21.65
CA VAL A 69 -10.28 21.72 -21.49
C VAL A 69 -9.91 21.99 -20.03
N LEU A 70 -10.63 22.88 -19.34
CA LEU A 70 -10.37 23.21 -17.93
C LEU A 70 -10.54 21.99 -17.03
N CYS A 71 -11.61 21.21 -17.21
CA CYS A 71 -11.78 19.95 -16.50
C CYS A 71 -10.63 18.98 -16.81
N GLY A 72 -10.25 18.78 -18.08
CA GLY A 72 -9.15 17.89 -18.43
C GLY A 72 -7.81 18.29 -17.81
N MET A 73 -7.51 19.59 -17.74
CA MET A 73 -6.28 20.13 -17.16
C MET A 73 -6.24 20.06 -15.62
N PHE A 74 -7.37 20.34 -14.95
CA PHE A 74 -7.40 20.45 -13.48
C PHE A 74 -7.95 19.20 -12.78
N TRP A 75 -8.52 18.23 -13.49
CA TRP A 75 -9.16 17.05 -12.89
C TRP A 75 -8.22 16.24 -12.00
N GLU A 76 -6.98 16.00 -12.41
CA GLU A 76 -6.03 15.24 -11.57
C GLU A 76 -5.66 16.00 -10.28
N GLN A 77 -5.50 17.33 -10.35
CA GLN A 77 -5.24 18.15 -9.16
C GLN A 77 -6.45 18.17 -8.20
N ILE A 78 -7.66 18.27 -8.74
CA ILE A 78 -8.92 18.21 -7.97
C ILE A 78 -9.09 16.82 -7.35
N PHE A 79 -8.86 15.76 -8.11
CA PHE A 79 -8.96 14.37 -7.66
C PHE A 79 -7.95 14.06 -6.54
N ASN A 80 -6.66 14.39 -6.75
CA ASN A 80 -5.62 14.19 -5.74
C ASN A 80 -5.95 15.01 -4.47
N SER A 81 -6.34 16.29 -4.58
CA SER A 81 -6.71 17.10 -3.42
C SER A 81 -7.92 16.57 -2.64
N ILE A 82 -8.87 15.90 -3.31
CA ILE A 82 -9.96 15.17 -2.64
C ILE A 82 -9.41 13.94 -1.92
N VAL A 83 -8.59 13.11 -2.59
CA VAL A 83 -8.00 11.89 -2.02
C VAL A 83 -7.13 12.22 -0.80
N GLU A 84 -6.22 13.17 -0.88
CA GLU A 84 -5.36 13.63 0.24
C GLU A 84 -6.19 14.09 1.46
N LYS A 85 -7.30 14.80 1.20
CA LYS A 85 -8.19 15.32 2.25
C LYS A 85 -8.96 14.22 2.97
N GLU A 86 -9.48 13.24 2.23
CA GLU A 86 -10.17 12.07 2.82
C GLU A 86 -9.17 11.12 3.50
N MET A 87 -7.95 10.99 2.95
CA MET A 87 -6.84 10.23 3.54
C MET A 87 -6.29 10.83 4.84
N THR A 88 -6.46 12.14 5.07
CA THR A 88 -5.91 12.78 6.27
C THR A 88 -6.52 12.17 7.54
N LEU A 89 -5.68 11.81 8.52
CA LEU A 89 -6.13 11.35 9.83
C LEU A 89 -6.76 12.52 10.61
N ARG A 90 -8.08 12.52 10.81
CA ARG A 90 -8.83 13.60 11.50
C ARG A 90 -9.92 13.01 12.41
N PRO A 91 -10.32 13.69 13.51
CA PRO A 91 -11.44 13.24 14.33
C PRO A 91 -12.72 13.06 13.49
N ASN A 92 -13.39 11.92 13.63
CA ASN A 92 -14.63 11.56 12.92
C ASN A 92 -14.49 11.43 11.39
N SER A 93 -13.32 11.08 10.85
CA SER A 93 -13.17 10.62 9.46
C SER A 93 -13.20 9.09 9.36
N GLN A 94 -13.58 8.54 8.20
CA GLN A 94 -13.55 7.09 7.97
C GLN A 94 -12.14 6.50 8.13
N VAL A 95 -11.09 7.30 7.87
CA VAL A 95 -9.70 6.90 8.08
C VAL A 95 -9.35 6.83 9.56
N TYR A 96 -9.89 7.73 10.39
CA TYR A 96 -9.78 7.58 11.85
C TYR A 96 -10.48 6.30 12.34
N ASP A 97 -11.68 6.00 11.85
CA ASP A 97 -12.40 4.78 12.24
C ASP A 97 -11.62 3.51 11.87
N LYS A 98 -11.10 3.44 10.63
CA LYS A 98 -10.24 2.34 10.14
C LYS A 98 -8.86 2.28 10.84
N TRP A 99 -8.33 3.40 11.35
CA TRP A 99 -7.08 3.42 12.11
C TRP A 99 -7.26 2.96 13.55
N LYS A 100 -8.29 3.49 14.22
CA LYS A 100 -8.68 3.18 15.61
C LYS A 100 -9.10 1.71 15.72
N ASN A 101 -9.95 1.23 14.82
CA ASN A 101 -10.38 -0.16 14.71
C ASN A 101 -9.99 -0.72 13.32
N PRO A 102 -8.81 -1.33 13.16
CA PRO A 102 -8.43 -1.97 11.89
C PRO A 102 -9.48 -3.00 11.41
N PRO A 103 -9.93 -2.94 10.14
CA PRO A 103 -10.90 -3.89 9.60
C PRO A 103 -10.29 -5.25 9.24
N LEU A 104 -8.97 -5.38 9.36
CA LEU A 104 -8.21 -6.61 9.13
C LEU A 104 -7.68 -7.13 10.46
N ALA A 105 -7.92 -8.40 10.75
CA ALA A 105 -7.23 -9.11 11.81
C ALA A 105 -5.78 -9.39 11.39
N LEU A 106 -4.83 -9.27 12.32
CA LEU A 106 -3.44 -9.59 12.06
C LEU A 106 -3.17 -11.02 12.57
N SER A 107 -2.51 -11.84 11.76
CA SER A 107 -2.01 -13.14 12.22
C SER A 107 -0.64 -12.94 12.84
N LEU A 108 -0.42 -13.44 14.05
CA LEU A 108 0.89 -13.56 14.67
C LEU A 108 1.22 -15.05 14.79
N ASP A 109 2.04 -15.54 13.87
CA ASP A 109 2.49 -16.92 13.81
C ASP A 109 3.85 -17.01 14.51
N ILE A 110 3.92 -17.71 15.64
CA ILE A 110 5.14 -17.84 16.45
C ILE A 110 5.73 -19.24 16.28
N TYR A 111 7.05 -19.30 16.10
CA TYR A 111 7.83 -20.52 15.99
C TYR A 111 8.92 -20.52 17.07
N LEU A 112 9.17 -21.68 17.68
CA LEU A 112 10.15 -21.82 18.76
C LEU A 112 11.22 -22.84 18.37
N TYR A 113 12.44 -22.66 18.85
CA TYR A 113 13.55 -23.57 18.62
C TYR A 113 13.76 -24.50 19.83
N ASN A 114 13.38 -25.76 19.64
CA ASN A 114 13.58 -26.84 20.60
C ASN A 114 15.02 -27.36 20.50
N TRP A 115 15.69 -27.48 21.64
CA TRP A 115 17.12 -27.82 21.72
C TRP A 115 17.30 -29.28 22.12
N THR A 116 17.88 -30.08 21.23
CA THR A 116 17.91 -31.55 21.39
C THR A 116 19.19 -32.09 22.04
N ASN A 117 20.21 -31.25 22.25
CA ASN A 117 21.50 -31.65 22.85
C ASN A 117 22.07 -30.61 23.86
N PRO A 118 21.32 -30.22 24.92
CA PRO A 118 21.80 -29.24 25.91
C PRO A 118 23.02 -29.73 26.71
N GLU A 119 23.06 -31.01 27.08
CA GLU A 119 24.13 -31.60 27.90
C GLU A 119 25.53 -31.46 27.28
N ASP A 120 25.61 -31.60 25.95
CA ASP A 120 26.87 -31.55 25.21
C ASP A 120 27.43 -30.12 25.04
N PHE A 121 26.69 -29.07 25.45
CA PHE A 121 27.02 -27.69 25.10
C PHE A 121 28.32 -27.14 25.71
N THR A 122 28.77 -27.73 26.83
CA THR A 122 30.09 -27.43 27.42
C THR A 122 31.26 -27.97 26.58
N ASN A 123 31.00 -28.93 25.68
CA ASN A 123 31.99 -29.37 24.70
C ASN A 123 32.04 -28.35 23.55
N GLN A 124 33.10 -27.54 23.53
CA GLN A 124 33.36 -26.49 22.52
C GLN A 124 33.42 -27.01 21.06
N SER A 125 33.46 -28.33 20.84
CA SER A 125 33.39 -28.95 19.50
C SER A 125 31.97 -29.32 19.06
N THR A 126 30.99 -29.35 19.97
CA THR A 126 29.59 -29.69 19.68
C THR A 126 28.78 -28.44 19.38
N LYS A 127 27.90 -28.52 18.37
CA LYS A 127 26.97 -27.45 18.01
C LYS A 127 25.59 -27.71 18.63
N PRO A 128 24.85 -26.67 19.05
CA PRO A 128 23.42 -26.80 19.32
C PRO A 128 22.66 -27.30 18.08
N ILE A 129 21.94 -28.40 18.25
CA ILE A 129 21.01 -28.96 17.25
C ILE A 129 19.61 -28.47 17.60
N LEU A 130 18.99 -27.74 16.67
CA LEU A 130 17.72 -27.06 16.91
C LEU A 130 16.62 -27.55 15.97
N GLU A 131 15.48 -27.92 16.54
CA GLU A 131 14.26 -28.29 15.82
C GLU A 131 13.22 -27.17 15.92
N GLN A 132 12.60 -26.79 14.80
CA GLN A 132 11.60 -25.73 14.79
C GLN A 132 10.20 -26.31 15.08
N LEU A 133 9.59 -25.86 16.18
CA LEU A 133 8.20 -26.14 16.51
C LEU A 133 7.29 -24.97 16.08
N GLY A 134 6.04 -25.27 15.72
CA GLY A 134 5.03 -24.29 15.30
C GLY A 134 4.55 -24.43 13.83
N PRO A 135 3.76 -23.45 13.32
CA PRO A 135 3.38 -22.22 14.01
C PRO A 135 2.44 -22.46 15.19
N TYR A 136 2.59 -21.62 16.20
CA TYR A 136 1.60 -21.34 17.23
C TYR A 136 0.99 -19.99 16.86
N ARG A 137 -0.22 -20.03 16.29
CA ARG A 137 -0.88 -18.86 15.71
C ARG A 137 -1.75 -18.15 16.74
N PHE A 138 -1.67 -16.82 16.73
CA PHE A 138 -2.53 -15.93 17.48
C PHE A 138 -3.19 -14.93 16.54
N THR A 139 -4.49 -14.73 16.69
CA THR A 139 -5.18 -13.57 16.13
C THR A 139 -4.93 -12.37 17.03
N GLU A 140 -4.27 -11.33 16.51
CA GLU A 140 -4.09 -10.06 17.20
C GLU A 140 -5.22 -9.09 16.83
N LYS A 141 -5.85 -8.51 17.86
CA LYS A 141 -6.81 -7.42 17.74
C LYS A 141 -6.23 -6.15 18.35
N GLN A 142 -5.92 -5.17 17.50
CA GLN A 142 -5.34 -3.90 17.91
C GLN A 142 -6.41 -2.84 18.25
N ASP A 143 -6.12 -2.03 19.27
CA ASP A 143 -6.82 -0.80 19.61
C ASP A 143 -5.83 0.33 19.90
N LYS A 144 -6.25 1.59 19.69
CA LYS A 144 -5.46 2.80 20.01
C LYS A 144 -6.09 3.53 21.20
N VAL A 145 -5.42 3.54 22.34
CA VAL A 145 -5.90 4.16 23.59
C VAL A 145 -5.21 5.49 23.86
N ASP A 146 -5.76 6.28 24.78
CA ASP A 146 -5.21 7.57 25.23
C ASP A 146 -4.92 8.56 24.09
N ILE A 147 -5.89 8.69 23.16
CA ILE A 147 -5.74 9.50 21.94
C ILE A 147 -5.90 10.99 22.27
N GLU A 148 -4.82 11.75 22.08
CA GLU A 148 -4.77 13.21 22.19
C GLU A 148 -4.38 13.85 20.85
N TRP A 149 -5.15 14.84 20.39
CA TRP A 149 -4.91 15.51 19.12
C TRP A 149 -4.16 16.83 19.32
N ASN A 150 -3.18 17.10 18.47
CA ASN A 150 -2.30 18.28 18.55
C ASN A 150 -2.40 19.14 17.27
N PRO A 151 -3.50 19.90 17.05
CA PRO A 151 -3.73 20.62 15.79
C PRO A 151 -2.63 21.61 15.41
N LEU A 152 -1.95 22.21 16.39
CA LEU A 152 -0.89 23.20 16.17
C LEU A 152 0.32 22.64 15.42
N ASN A 153 0.63 21.36 15.62
CA ASN A 153 1.78 20.68 15.01
C ASN A 153 1.35 19.57 14.03
N ALA A 154 0.05 19.47 13.74
CA ALA A 154 -0.56 18.42 12.91
C ALA A 154 -0.23 16.96 13.36
N THR A 155 -0.03 16.71 14.67
CA THR A 155 0.23 15.35 15.21
C THR A 155 -0.89 14.80 16.08
N VAL A 156 -0.92 13.48 16.26
CA VAL A 156 -1.78 12.78 17.22
C VAL A 156 -0.91 11.91 18.14
N THR A 157 -1.16 12.00 19.45
CA THR A 157 -0.52 11.20 20.51
C THR A 157 -1.45 10.03 20.85
N TYR A 158 -0.92 8.83 21.08
CA TYR A 158 -1.68 7.64 21.47
C TYR A 158 -0.79 6.52 22.01
N ARG A 159 -1.38 5.46 22.56
CA ARG A 159 -0.72 4.18 22.88
C ARG A 159 -1.38 3.02 22.13
N LYS A 160 -0.59 2.01 21.76
CA LYS A 160 -1.09 0.80 21.07
C LYS A 160 -1.39 -0.30 22.10
N LYS A 161 -2.65 -0.74 22.16
CA LYS A 161 -3.12 -1.92 22.89
C LYS A 161 -3.33 -3.07 21.90
N SER A 162 -2.96 -4.28 22.29
CA SER A 162 -3.24 -5.50 21.50
C SER A 162 -3.80 -6.59 22.40
N ASP A 163 -5.00 -7.08 22.07
CA ASP A 163 -5.57 -8.30 22.66
C ASP A 163 -5.24 -9.49 21.73
N PHE A 164 -4.68 -10.58 22.28
CA PHE A 164 -4.24 -11.76 21.53
C PHE A 164 -5.10 -12.98 21.87
N TYR A 165 -5.51 -13.71 20.84
CA TYR A 165 -6.35 -14.91 20.93
C TYR A 165 -5.69 -16.08 20.21
N PHE A 166 -5.44 -17.20 20.90
CA PHE A 166 -4.84 -18.39 20.29
C PHE A 166 -5.77 -19.02 19.26
N ASP A 167 -5.24 -19.36 18.08
CA ASP A 167 -5.91 -20.06 17.00
C ASP A 167 -5.40 -21.51 16.94
N ALA A 168 -6.13 -22.41 17.59
CA ALA A 168 -5.80 -23.83 17.63
C ALA A 168 -6.04 -24.56 16.29
N GLU A 169 -6.85 -24.01 15.37
CA GLU A 169 -7.09 -24.62 14.05
C GLU A 169 -6.01 -24.21 13.04
N GLY A 170 -5.46 -22.99 13.18
CA GLY A 170 -4.33 -22.49 12.41
C GLY A 170 -2.94 -22.84 12.97
N SER A 171 -2.87 -23.53 14.11
CA SER A 171 -1.62 -23.95 14.77
C SER A 171 -1.24 -25.40 14.46
N ASN A 172 0.05 -25.73 14.60
CA ASN A 172 0.60 -27.07 14.39
C ASN A 172 1.06 -27.73 15.71
N GLY A 173 0.47 -27.33 16.84
CA GLY A 173 0.81 -27.76 18.20
C GLY A 173 -0.11 -27.15 19.26
N SER A 174 -0.02 -27.60 20.52
CA SER A 174 -0.75 -27.01 21.66
C SER A 174 0.09 -25.97 22.41
N LEU A 175 -0.56 -25.07 23.14
CA LEU A 175 0.13 -24.22 24.12
C LEU A 175 0.67 -25.02 25.33
N ASP A 176 0.16 -26.24 25.53
CA ASP A 176 0.68 -27.22 26.50
C ASP A 176 1.93 -27.96 25.98
N ASP A 177 2.33 -27.78 24.72
CA ASP A 177 3.54 -28.42 24.17
C ASP A 177 4.75 -27.99 25.00
N VAL A 178 5.60 -28.96 25.34
CA VAL A 178 6.79 -28.73 26.17
C VAL A 178 8.01 -28.56 25.27
N ILE A 179 8.82 -27.54 25.57
CA ILE A 179 10.03 -27.21 24.82
C ILE A 179 11.24 -27.13 25.75
N VAL A 180 12.36 -27.71 25.31
CA VAL A 180 13.67 -27.52 25.92
C VAL A 180 14.37 -26.39 25.17
N THR A 181 14.81 -25.35 25.88
CA THR A 181 15.49 -24.22 25.25
C THR A 181 16.46 -23.52 26.21
N LEU A 182 17.25 -22.56 25.71
CA LEU A 182 18.25 -21.83 26.48
C LEU A 182 17.61 -20.97 27.58
N ASN A 183 18.17 -21.01 28.79
CA ASN A 183 17.73 -20.25 29.96
C ASN A 183 17.99 -18.74 29.79
N ALA A 184 17.00 -18.05 29.20
CA ALA A 184 17.05 -16.64 28.93
C ALA A 184 17.17 -15.77 30.20
N VAL A 185 16.70 -16.24 31.36
CA VAL A 185 16.77 -15.47 32.62
C VAL A 185 18.18 -15.55 33.22
N ALA A 186 18.73 -16.76 33.40
CA ALA A 186 20.10 -16.95 33.88
C ALA A 186 21.13 -16.25 32.98
N LEU A 187 20.97 -16.35 31.65
CA LEU A 187 21.85 -15.67 30.69
C LEU A 187 21.68 -14.15 30.72
N SER A 188 20.46 -13.64 30.95
CA SER A 188 20.24 -12.20 31.16
C SER A 188 20.94 -11.69 32.41
N ALA A 189 20.88 -12.44 33.51
CA ALA A 189 21.57 -12.11 34.76
C ALA A 189 23.11 -12.12 34.57
N ALA A 190 23.64 -13.19 33.97
CA ALA A 190 25.08 -13.34 33.75
C ALA A 190 25.63 -12.32 32.74
N GLY A 191 24.99 -12.16 31.58
CA GLY A 191 25.42 -11.21 30.53
C GLY A 191 25.41 -9.76 31.02
N LYS A 192 24.42 -9.38 31.84
CA LYS A 192 24.38 -8.07 32.51
C LYS A 192 25.49 -7.93 33.56
N ALA A 193 25.79 -8.99 34.30
CA ALA A 193 26.85 -9.02 35.30
C ALA A 193 28.27 -9.07 34.71
N LYS A 194 28.45 -9.48 33.44
CA LYS A 194 29.76 -9.57 32.74
C LYS A 194 30.62 -8.32 32.95
N ARG A 195 30.00 -7.13 32.83
CA ARG A 195 30.66 -5.82 32.93
C ARG A 195 30.70 -5.22 34.35
N TRP A 196 30.21 -5.92 35.37
CA TRP A 196 30.31 -5.47 36.76
C TRP A 196 31.68 -5.78 37.37
N ASN A 197 31.96 -5.16 38.52
CA ASN A 197 33.12 -5.53 39.34
C ASN A 197 32.97 -6.97 39.87
N SER A 198 34.09 -7.63 40.14
CA SER A 198 34.15 -9.05 40.54
C SER A 198 33.31 -9.37 41.77
N VAL A 199 33.18 -8.46 42.75
CA VAL A 199 32.34 -8.72 43.95
C VAL A 199 30.86 -8.85 43.59
N ARG A 200 30.34 -7.97 42.72
CA ARG A 200 28.96 -8.08 42.20
C ARG A 200 28.79 -9.26 41.24
N ARG A 201 29.79 -9.56 40.41
CA ARG A 201 29.74 -10.65 39.43
C ARG A 201 29.73 -12.02 40.11
N ASN A 202 30.63 -12.24 41.07
CA ASN A 202 30.68 -13.45 41.89
C ASN A 202 29.40 -13.64 42.75
N LEU A 203 28.70 -12.56 43.10
CA LEU A 203 27.42 -12.65 43.82
C LEU A 203 26.29 -13.19 42.93
N VAL A 204 26.32 -12.93 41.62
CA VAL A 204 25.40 -13.54 40.64
C VAL A 204 25.77 -15.01 40.40
N ASP A 205 27.05 -15.33 40.29
CA ASP A 205 27.54 -16.73 40.23
C ASP A 205 27.08 -17.57 41.44
N VAL A 206 27.24 -17.04 42.65
CA VAL A 206 26.73 -17.66 43.88
C VAL A 206 25.21 -17.79 43.85
N GLY A 207 24.48 -16.81 43.31
CA GLY A 207 23.04 -16.88 43.15
C GLY A 207 22.57 -18.00 42.22
N LEU A 208 23.16 -18.08 41.02
CA LEU A 208 22.90 -19.13 40.04
C LEU A 208 23.16 -20.53 40.65
N LYS A 209 24.26 -20.69 41.40
CA LYS A 209 24.61 -21.93 42.10
C LYS A 209 23.65 -22.29 43.22
N LEU A 210 23.22 -21.33 44.04
CA LEU A 210 22.32 -21.57 45.17
C LEU A 210 20.89 -21.95 44.73
N TYR A 211 20.44 -21.44 43.58
CA TYR A 211 19.14 -21.77 43.00
C TYR A 211 19.19 -22.92 41.97
N GLY A 212 20.33 -23.56 41.77
CA GLY A 212 20.46 -24.69 40.82
C GLY A 212 20.13 -24.30 39.37
N GLN A 213 20.50 -23.10 38.96
CA GLN A 213 20.19 -22.55 37.64
C GLN A 213 21.05 -23.22 36.56
N GLU A 214 20.39 -23.81 35.56
CA GLU A 214 21.00 -24.54 34.45
C GLU A 214 21.01 -23.71 33.15
N MET A 215 21.80 -24.14 32.16
CA MET A 215 21.89 -23.47 30.86
C MET A 215 20.64 -23.68 30.01
N SER A 216 19.97 -24.82 30.16
CA SER A 216 18.69 -25.16 29.53
C SER A 216 17.55 -25.06 30.54
N ILE A 217 16.33 -24.86 30.02
CA ILE A 217 15.07 -24.95 30.78
C ILE A 217 14.04 -25.74 29.96
N GLU A 218 13.17 -26.45 30.67
CA GLU A 218 12.00 -27.15 30.12
C GLU A 218 10.73 -26.42 30.60
N ARG A 219 9.91 -25.92 29.66
CA ARG A 219 8.70 -25.11 29.92
C ARG A 219 7.63 -25.38 28.87
N THR A 220 6.37 -25.04 29.15
CA THR A 220 5.33 -25.08 28.09
C THR A 220 5.46 -23.88 27.13
N VAL A 221 4.88 -24.00 25.94
CA VAL A 221 4.78 -22.88 24.99
C VAL A 221 4.00 -21.70 25.58
N ASP A 222 2.95 -21.93 26.39
CA ASP A 222 2.23 -20.82 27.05
C ASP A 222 3.10 -20.07 28.08
N GLU A 223 3.88 -20.81 28.87
CA GLU A 223 4.84 -20.24 29.83
C GLU A 223 5.94 -19.44 29.13
N MET A 224 6.46 -19.94 28.01
CA MET A 224 7.47 -19.23 27.22
C MET A 224 6.93 -18.00 26.50
N LEU A 225 5.63 -17.94 26.19
CA LEU A 225 5.01 -16.87 25.41
C LEU A 225 4.22 -15.87 26.26
N PHE A 226 3.02 -16.21 26.74
CA PHE A 226 2.02 -15.24 27.24
C PHE A 226 1.74 -15.33 28.75
N THR A 227 1.66 -16.53 29.33
CA THR A 227 1.37 -16.71 30.77
C THR A 227 2.59 -16.45 31.65
N GLY A 228 3.79 -16.67 31.12
CA GLY A 228 5.08 -16.46 31.79
C GLY A 228 5.38 -17.47 32.90
N TYR A 229 6.65 -17.83 33.09
CA TYR A 229 7.11 -18.57 34.27
C TYR A 229 7.79 -17.63 35.28
N SER A 230 7.70 -17.96 36.56
CA SER A 230 8.48 -17.31 37.62
C SER A 230 9.87 -17.95 37.72
N ASP A 231 10.88 -17.16 38.09
CA ASP A 231 12.27 -17.61 38.19
C ASP A 231 12.98 -16.95 39.39
N ASP A 232 13.75 -17.74 40.14
CA ASP A 232 14.40 -17.29 41.37
C ASP A 232 15.42 -16.15 41.15
N MET A 233 16.01 -16.02 39.95
CA MET A 233 16.93 -14.92 39.64
C MET A 233 16.19 -13.60 39.45
N LEU A 234 14.91 -13.61 39.03
CA LEU A 234 14.06 -12.42 39.03
C LEU A 234 13.72 -12.00 40.46
N ASP A 235 13.45 -12.96 41.34
CA ASP A 235 13.16 -12.69 42.75
C ASP A 235 14.41 -12.19 43.49
N MET A 236 15.59 -12.80 43.26
CA MET A 236 16.86 -12.28 43.75
C MET A 236 17.12 -10.86 43.24
N ALA A 237 16.93 -10.59 41.95
CA ALA A 237 17.15 -9.26 41.37
C ALA A 237 16.27 -8.18 42.02
N ARG A 238 15.01 -8.51 42.34
CA ARG A 238 14.08 -7.60 43.05
C ARG A 238 14.40 -7.47 44.54
N ALA A 239 14.90 -8.53 45.19
CA ALA A 239 15.16 -8.57 46.63
C ALA A 239 16.52 -7.99 47.05
N MET A 240 17.45 -7.69 46.12
CA MET A 240 18.84 -7.34 46.41
C MET A 240 19.21 -5.89 46.01
N PRO A 241 19.12 -4.90 46.92
CA PRO A 241 19.50 -3.52 46.65
C PRO A 241 20.96 -3.31 46.23
N LEU A 242 21.84 -4.28 46.52
CA LEU A 242 23.28 -4.21 46.24
C LEU A 242 23.59 -4.14 44.73
N PHE A 243 22.70 -4.67 43.88
CA PHE A 243 22.82 -4.59 42.43
C PHE A 243 22.50 -3.18 41.88
N GLY A 244 21.69 -2.40 42.61
CA GLY A 244 21.36 -1.01 42.28
C GLY A 244 20.28 -0.85 41.20
N LYS A 245 19.88 0.41 40.97
CA LYS A 245 18.74 0.78 40.09
C LYS A 245 18.86 0.32 38.64
N GLU A 246 20.07 0.05 38.18
CA GLU A 246 20.33 -0.51 36.85
C GLU A 246 19.70 -1.91 36.65
N VAL A 247 19.28 -2.57 37.74
CA VAL A 247 18.72 -3.93 37.77
C VAL A 247 17.20 -3.94 38.04
N GLU A 248 16.54 -2.79 38.00
CA GLU A 248 15.07 -2.69 38.04
C GLU A 248 14.44 -3.34 36.78
N VAL A 249 14.11 -4.63 36.88
CA VAL A 249 13.27 -5.37 35.90
C VAL A 249 11.81 -5.15 36.29
N PRO A 250 10.95 -4.60 35.41
CA PRO A 250 9.58 -4.22 35.75
C PRO A 250 8.57 -5.39 35.72
N PHE A 251 9.06 -6.65 35.76
CA PHE A 251 8.27 -7.87 35.61
C PHE A 251 8.55 -8.86 36.74
N ASP A 252 7.53 -9.64 37.11
CA ASP A 252 7.57 -10.70 38.11
C ASP A 252 7.73 -12.12 37.52
N LYS A 253 7.68 -12.22 36.19
CA LYS A 253 7.83 -13.45 35.39
C LYS A 253 8.60 -13.16 34.10
N PHE A 254 9.14 -14.22 33.50
CA PHE A 254 9.66 -14.19 32.14
C PHE A 254 8.68 -14.84 31.15
N GLY A 255 8.53 -14.24 29.98
CA GLY A 255 7.87 -14.78 28.79
C GLY A 255 7.96 -13.77 27.64
N TRP A 256 8.14 -14.22 26.40
CA TRP A 256 8.47 -13.32 25.26
C TRP A 256 7.38 -12.28 24.97
N PHE A 257 6.13 -12.62 25.27
CA PHE A 257 4.94 -11.77 25.13
C PHE A 257 4.25 -11.52 26.49
N TYR A 258 4.93 -11.80 27.61
CA TYR A 258 4.39 -11.60 28.95
C TYR A 258 3.99 -10.15 29.19
N THR A 259 2.84 -9.93 29.85
CA THR A 259 2.14 -8.64 30.00
C THR A 259 1.73 -7.90 28.71
N ARG A 260 1.99 -8.41 27.49
CA ARG A 260 1.48 -7.76 26.26
C ARG A 260 -0.03 -7.88 26.12
N ASN A 261 -0.61 -9.02 26.46
CA ASN A 261 -2.00 -9.30 26.18
C ASN A 261 -2.94 -8.31 26.91
N GLY A 262 -3.59 -7.46 26.13
CA GLY A 262 -4.50 -6.42 26.59
C GLY A 262 -3.87 -5.18 27.22
N SER A 263 -2.53 -5.06 27.24
CA SER A 263 -1.80 -3.89 27.77
C SER A 263 -1.53 -2.84 26.70
N ALA A 264 -1.34 -1.59 27.14
CA ALA A 264 -0.92 -0.46 26.31
C ALA A 264 0.44 0.14 26.74
N ASP A 265 1.07 -0.39 27.80
CA ASP A 265 2.22 0.25 28.44
C ASP A 265 3.56 -0.14 27.79
N LEU A 266 3.68 -1.36 27.26
CA LEU A 266 4.94 -1.90 26.72
C LEU A 266 5.42 -1.27 25.42
N THR A 267 4.50 -0.86 24.54
CA THR A 267 4.86 -0.29 23.22
C THR A 267 5.26 1.19 23.30
N GLY A 268 5.01 1.83 24.44
CA GLY A 268 5.28 3.25 24.68
C GLY A 268 4.25 4.20 24.08
N VAL A 269 4.50 5.50 24.25
CA VAL A 269 3.68 6.58 23.69
C VAL A 269 4.16 6.93 22.30
N PHE A 270 3.27 6.85 21.31
CA PHE A 270 3.49 7.28 19.94
C PHE A 270 2.97 8.71 19.77
N ASN A 271 3.71 9.58 19.09
CA ASN A 271 3.18 10.83 18.54
C ASN A 271 3.54 10.89 17.04
N VAL A 272 2.52 10.89 16.19
CA VAL A 272 2.67 10.72 14.72
C VAL A 272 2.02 11.86 13.96
N TYR A 273 2.53 12.17 12.77
CA TYR A 273 1.93 13.17 11.88
C TYR A 273 0.63 12.65 11.25
N THR A 274 -0.39 13.52 11.26
CA THR A 274 -1.74 13.24 10.74
C THR A 274 -1.88 13.43 9.22
N GLY A 275 -0.89 14.11 8.59
CA GLY A 275 -0.97 14.57 7.21
C GLY A 275 -1.84 15.82 6.99
N ALA A 276 -2.27 16.49 8.07
CA ALA A 276 -3.21 17.63 7.97
C ALA A 276 -2.56 18.96 7.54
N ASP A 277 -1.24 19.09 7.68
CA ASP A 277 -0.42 20.16 7.14
C ASP A 277 0.21 19.79 5.78
N ASP A 278 0.72 18.55 5.69
CA ASP A 278 1.43 18.00 4.55
C ASP A 278 1.22 16.48 4.50
N ILE A 279 0.51 16.00 3.47
CA ILE A 279 0.16 14.58 3.33
C ILE A 279 1.40 13.69 3.19
N SER A 280 2.54 14.22 2.73
CA SER A 280 3.81 13.46 2.64
C SER A 280 4.40 13.09 4.01
N LYS A 281 3.81 13.62 5.09
CA LYS A 281 4.16 13.28 6.48
C LYS A 281 3.24 12.21 7.10
N ILE A 282 2.10 11.86 6.50
CA ILE A 282 1.11 11.00 7.15
C ILE A 282 1.74 9.68 7.65
N GLY A 283 1.41 9.30 8.89
CA GLY A 283 1.93 8.08 9.53
C GLY A 283 3.36 8.17 10.03
N LYS A 284 4.15 9.19 9.64
CA LYS A 284 5.51 9.34 10.14
C LYS A 284 5.52 9.65 11.63
N MET A 285 6.49 9.08 12.33
CA MET A 285 6.79 9.43 13.71
C MET A 285 7.23 10.89 13.81
N HIS A 286 6.78 11.55 14.87
CA HIS A 286 7.33 12.83 15.34
C HIS A 286 8.08 12.66 16.67
N THR A 287 7.53 11.90 17.62
CA THR A 287 8.26 11.42 18.81
C THR A 287 7.79 10.05 19.26
N TRP A 288 8.64 9.33 19.98
CA TRP A 288 8.30 8.14 20.75
C TRP A 288 8.73 8.36 22.20
N ASN A 289 7.86 8.04 23.16
CA ASN A 289 8.04 8.37 24.58
C ASN A 289 8.47 9.84 24.80
N PHE A 290 7.83 10.74 24.05
CA PHE A 290 8.06 12.20 24.04
C PHE A 290 9.47 12.64 23.60
N LYS A 291 10.25 11.78 22.93
CA LYS A 291 11.60 12.07 22.41
C LYS A 291 11.68 11.89 20.89
N GLN A 292 12.48 12.73 20.23
CA GLN A 292 12.86 12.59 18.81
C GLN A 292 14.05 11.63 18.58
N HIS A 293 14.67 11.16 19.67
CA HIS A 293 15.81 10.25 19.67
C HIS A 293 15.66 9.27 20.84
N THR A 294 15.77 7.96 20.59
CA THR A 294 15.48 6.90 21.57
C THR A 294 16.49 6.89 22.73
N GLY A 295 17.76 7.20 22.42
CA GLY A 295 18.87 7.19 23.38
C GLY A 295 19.61 5.86 23.48
N PHE A 296 19.15 4.82 22.79
CA PHE A 296 19.74 3.48 22.82
C PHE A 296 20.90 3.28 21.83
N PHE A 297 20.94 4.10 20.78
CA PHE A 297 21.97 4.14 19.74
C PHE A 297 22.55 5.56 19.63
N ARG A 298 23.70 5.72 18.97
CA ARG A 298 24.39 7.01 18.81
C ARG A 298 23.98 7.69 17.50
N SER A 299 24.08 9.02 17.44
CA SER A 299 23.91 9.80 16.21
C SER A 299 22.57 9.51 15.50
N THR A 300 22.55 9.54 14.16
CA THR A 300 21.39 9.23 13.32
C THR A 300 20.72 7.89 13.63
N CYS A 301 21.48 6.87 14.02
CA CYS A 301 20.96 5.54 14.37
C CYS A 301 19.94 5.53 15.52
N GLY A 302 19.97 6.55 16.39
CA GLY A 302 19.03 6.68 17.51
C GLY A 302 17.80 7.55 17.21
N LEU A 303 17.66 8.10 16.00
CA LEU A 303 16.52 8.97 15.65
C LEU A 303 15.19 8.19 15.60
N VAL A 304 14.10 8.93 15.83
CA VAL A 304 12.73 8.42 15.74
C VAL A 304 12.08 8.97 14.46
N ASN A 305 12.31 8.28 13.35
CA ASN A 305 11.83 8.64 12.01
C ASN A 305 11.14 7.45 11.31
N GLY A 306 10.66 7.63 10.08
CA GLY A 306 9.85 6.64 9.38
C GLY A 306 8.41 6.51 9.87
N SER A 307 7.68 5.54 9.32
CA SER A 307 6.27 5.24 9.65
C SER A 307 6.14 4.56 11.02
N ALA A 308 4.99 4.74 11.68
CA ALA A 308 4.59 3.96 12.86
C ALA A 308 4.07 2.54 12.54
N GLY A 309 3.89 2.21 11.25
CA GLY A 309 3.42 0.92 10.73
C GLY A 309 2.01 0.95 10.11
N GLU A 310 1.10 1.82 10.57
CA GLU A 310 -0.28 1.84 10.05
C GLU A 310 -0.49 2.61 8.74
N PHE A 311 0.39 3.57 8.44
CA PHE A 311 0.25 4.48 7.31
C PHE A 311 1.62 4.81 6.70
N HIS A 312 1.72 4.78 5.38
CA HIS A 312 2.88 5.30 4.65
C HIS A 312 2.46 6.52 3.81
N PRO A 313 3.39 7.44 3.50
CA PRO A 313 3.11 8.56 2.61
C PRO A 313 2.63 8.12 1.21
N PRO A 314 1.68 8.85 0.59
CA PRO A 314 1.30 8.62 -0.80
C PRO A 314 2.40 9.02 -1.79
N TYR A 315 2.17 8.72 -3.07
CA TYR A 315 3.04 9.09 -4.20
C TYR A 315 4.47 8.49 -4.09
N LEU A 316 4.51 7.19 -3.80
CA LEU A 316 5.74 6.40 -3.74
C LEU A 316 6.42 6.33 -5.13
N LYS A 317 7.73 6.05 -5.12
CA LYS A 317 8.57 5.98 -6.32
C LYS A 317 9.24 4.61 -6.42
N GLU A 318 9.33 4.12 -7.65
CA GLU A 318 10.21 3.00 -8.03
C GLU A 318 11.65 3.31 -7.60
N ASN A 319 12.38 2.29 -7.15
CA ASN A 319 13.75 2.41 -6.63
C ASN A 319 13.91 3.40 -5.44
N GLY A 320 12.82 3.78 -4.79
CA GLY A 320 12.85 4.48 -3.50
C GLY A 320 13.01 3.50 -2.32
N SER A 321 13.20 4.06 -1.13
CA SER A 321 13.13 3.32 0.14
C SER A 321 12.03 3.90 1.02
N ILE A 322 11.41 3.05 1.85
CA ILE A 322 10.54 3.45 2.96
C ILE A 322 11.25 3.21 4.29
N GLU A 323 10.70 3.76 5.37
CA GLU A 323 11.24 3.63 6.72
C GLU A 323 10.13 3.20 7.69
N LEU A 324 10.45 2.31 8.62
CA LEU A 324 9.53 1.82 9.66
C LEU A 324 10.19 1.97 11.04
N PHE A 325 9.55 2.69 11.96
CA PHE A 325 9.93 2.71 13.37
C PHE A 325 9.29 1.54 14.10
N THR A 326 10.11 0.74 14.78
CA THR A 326 9.65 -0.40 15.60
C THR A 326 10.13 -0.22 17.04
N PRO A 327 9.22 0.02 18.01
CA PRO A 327 9.58 0.09 19.43
C PRO A 327 10.26 -1.18 19.95
N ASP A 328 9.89 -2.35 19.41
CA ASP A 328 10.43 -3.64 19.85
C ASP A 328 11.89 -3.86 19.42
N MET A 329 12.38 -3.09 18.47
CA MET A 329 13.78 -3.12 18.02
C MET A 329 14.48 -1.77 18.29
N CYS A 330 13.76 -0.81 18.88
CA CYS A 330 14.26 0.44 19.46
C CYS A 330 14.95 1.40 18.48
N ARG A 331 14.69 1.22 17.17
CA ARG A 331 15.26 1.96 16.03
C ARG A 331 14.26 2.07 14.88
N THR A 332 14.60 2.92 13.92
CA THR A 332 14.02 2.87 12.57
C THR A 332 14.76 1.85 11.70
N ILE A 333 14.03 1.21 10.80
CA ILE A 333 14.50 0.20 9.86
C ILE A 333 14.15 0.66 8.43
N PRO A 334 15.12 0.75 7.50
CA PRO A 334 14.86 1.03 6.11
C PRO A 334 14.37 -0.22 5.37
N LEU A 335 13.45 -0.06 4.42
CA LEU A 335 13.12 -1.08 3.43
C LEU A 335 13.30 -0.50 2.03
N ASP A 336 14.05 -1.19 1.18
CA ASP A 336 14.36 -0.77 -0.19
C ASP A 336 13.41 -1.44 -1.19
N TYR A 337 13.04 -0.72 -2.26
CA TYR A 337 12.19 -1.26 -3.34
C TYR A 337 12.87 -2.43 -4.08
N VAL A 338 12.11 -3.50 -4.33
CA VAL A 338 12.56 -4.69 -5.08
C VAL A 338 11.87 -4.79 -6.43
N GLU A 339 10.54 -4.79 -6.42
CA GLU A 339 9.72 -5.17 -7.57
C GLU A 339 8.33 -4.54 -7.49
N THR A 340 7.67 -4.46 -8.65
CA THR A 340 6.25 -4.12 -8.76
C THR A 340 5.46 -5.41 -8.98
N THR A 341 4.41 -5.60 -8.20
CA THR A 341 3.56 -6.81 -8.16
C THR A 341 2.08 -6.42 -8.14
N GLU A 342 1.17 -7.40 -8.16
CA GLU A 342 -0.28 -7.19 -8.13
C GLU A 342 -0.91 -8.02 -7.00
N ILE A 343 -1.66 -7.35 -6.11
CA ILE A 343 -2.37 -7.96 -4.98
C ILE A 343 -3.86 -7.63 -5.13
N GLU A 344 -4.72 -8.66 -5.23
CA GLU A 344 -6.17 -8.51 -5.41
C GLU A 344 -6.59 -7.53 -6.54
N GLY A 345 -5.84 -7.51 -7.65
CA GLY A 345 -6.07 -6.60 -8.78
C GLY A 345 -5.63 -5.15 -8.55
N VAL A 346 -4.83 -4.88 -7.51
CA VAL A 346 -4.24 -3.58 -7.19
C VAL A 346 -2.73 -3.64 -7.40
N LEU A 347 -2.18 -2.66 -8.12
CA LEU A 347 -0.74 -2.49 -8.32
C LEU A 347 -0.06 -2.18 -6.99
N GLY A 348 1.02 -2.90 -6.67
CA GLY A 348 1.77 -2.73 -5.43
C GLY A 348 3.28 -2.67 -5.64
N PHE A 349 3.96 -1.76 -4.96
CA PHE A 349 5.42 -1.73 -4.88
C PHE A 349 5.85 -2.56 -3.65
N LYS A 350 6.68 -3.58 -3.87
CA LYS A 350 7.26 -4.42 -2.81
C LYS A 350 8.56 -3.80 -2.31
N TYR A 351 8.63 -3.58 -1.00
CA TYR A 351 9.82 -3.15 -0.28
C TYR A 351 10.31 -4.29 0.62
N THR A 352 11.60 -4.59 0.59
CA THR A 352 12.26 -5.60 1.45
C THR A 352 13.16 -4.90 2.46
N GLY A 353 13.27 -5.43 3.68
CA GLY A 353 14.27 -4.93 4.63
C GLY A 353 15.72 -5.25 4.21
N GLY A 354 15.91 -6.35 3.45
CA GLY A 354 17.16 -6.74 2.82
C GLY A 354 18.37 -6.84 3.77
N ALA A 355 19.58 -6.88 3.20
CA ALA A 355 20.80 -6.80 4.01
C ALA A 355 20.93 -5.44 4.74
N ARG A 356 20.36 -4.36 4.18
CA ARG A 356 20.47 -2.99 4.68
C ARG A 356 19.88 -2.78 6.09
N SER A 357 18.80 -3.48 6.41
CA SER A 357 18.21 -3.44 7.76
C SER A 357 19.14 -3.97 8.85
N ILE A 358 19.94 -4.99 8.51
CA ILE A 358 20.63 -5.87 9.47
C ILE A 358 22.16 -5.80 9.36
N ASP A 359 22.67 -4.87 8.56
CA ASP A 359 24.10 -4.62 8.40
C ASP A 359 24.69 -3.86 9.62
N ASN A 360 25.97 -4.13 9.91
CA ASN A 360 26.70 -3.56 11.04
C ASN A 360 27.42 -2.22 10.72
N GLY A 361 27.33 -1.74 9.47
CA GLY A 361 28.12 -0.63 8.93
C GLY A 361 29.12 -1.01 7.82
N THR A 362 29.36 -2.30 7.57
CA THR A 362 30.36 -2.77 6.58
C THR A 362 29.84 -2.66 5.15
N LEU A 363 28.55 -2.94 4.92
CA LEU A 363 27.92 -2.82 3.60
C LEU A 363 27.25 -1.45 3.40
N TYR A 364 26.72 -0.87 4.48
CA TYR A 364 25.96 0.38 4.48
C TYR A 364 26.51 1.30 5.58
N PRO A 365 27.45 2.21 5.26
CA PRO A 365 28.17 3.01 6.25
C PRO A 365 27.29 3.82 7.21
N GLU A 366 26.04 4.14 6.83
CA GLU A 366 25.07 4.79 7.71
C GLU A 366 24.70 3.94 8.95
N ASN A 367 24.83 2.61 8.88
CA ASN A 367 24.53 1.70 9.98
C ASN A 367 25.66 1.59 11.03
N ALA A 368 26.85 2.16 10.79
CA ALA A 368 28.01 1.99 11.69
C ALA A 368 27.75 2.42 13.14
N CYS A 369 26.80 3.35 13.38
CA CYS A 369 26.40 3.76 14.73
C CYS A 369 25.52 2.75 15.50
N PHE A 370 25.06 1.66 14.88
CA PHE A 370 24.39 0.54 15.56
C PHE A 370 25.37 -0.43 16.23
N CYS A 371 26.62 -0.53 15.76
CA CYS A 371 27.63 -1.41 16.35
C CYS A 371 27.91 -1.06 17.83
N GLY A 372 28.04 0.23 18.16
CA GLY A 372 28.08 0.74 19.54
C GLY A 372 29.28 0.33 20.42
N GLY A 373 30.18 -0.54 19.93
CA GLY A 373 31.30 -1.10 20.67
C GLY A 373 32.04 -2.17 19.86
N GLU A 374 31.97 -3.42 20.30
CA GLU A 374 32.46 -4.57 19.55
C GLU A 374 31.48 -4.92 18.41
N CYS A 375 31.90 -4.75 17.16
CA CYS A 375 31.03 -5.02 16.02
C CYS A 375 30.93 -6.53 15.75
N VAL A 376 29.70 -7.01 15.60
CA VAL A 376 29.37 -8.39 15.23
C VAL A 376 29.21 -8.48 13.69
N PRO A 377 29.40 -9.64 13.04
CA PRO A 377 29.19 -9.78 11.59
C PRO A 377 27.77 -9.35 11.16
N SER A 378 27.63 -8.81 9.95
CA SER A 378 26.34 -8.33 9.43
C SER A 378 25.29 -9.45 9.38
N GLY A 379 24.03 -9.13 9.69
CA GLY A 379 22.95 -10.12 9.79
C GLY A 379 22.11 -10.05 11.06
N VAL A 380 22.57 -9.31 12.08
CA VAL A 380 21.89 -9.20 13.37
C VAL A 380 21.92 -7.77 13.89
N MET A 381 20.89 -7.40 14.65
CA MET A 381 20.71 -6.08 15.26
C MET A 381 20.80 -6.23 16.78
N ASN A 382 21.86 -5.70 17.38
CA ASN A 382 22.01 -5.69 18.83
C ASN A 382 20.97 -4.75 19.46
N ILE A 383 20.08 -5.29 20.31
CA ILE A 383 19.06 -4.50 21.02
C ILE A 383 19.23 -4.54 22.55
N SER A 384 20.39 -5.04 23.02
CA SER A 384 20.69 -5.22 24.45
C SER A 384 20.53 -3.92 25.26
N SER A 385 20.82 -2.76 24.65
CA SER A 385 20.70 -1.44 25.28
C SER A 385 19.27 -1.06 25.65
N CYS A 386 18.25 -1.59 24.95
CA CYS A 386 16.84 -1.38 25.30
C CYS A 386 16.16 -2.61 25.92
N ARG A 387 16.78 -3.79 25.88
CA ARG A 387 16.34 -5.00 26.60
C ARG A 387 17.03 -5.14 27.96
N PHE A 388 17.06 -4.03 28.73
CA PHE A 388 17.57 -3.96 30.10
C PHE A 388 19.01 -4.46 30.31
N GLY A 389 19.84 -4.53 29.27
CA GLY A 389 21.21 -5.09 29.32
C GLY A 389 21.29 -6.61 29.13
N SER A 390 20.17 -7.30 28.87
CA SER A 390 20.16 -8.70 28.41
C SER A 390 20.78 -8.80 27.00
N PRO A 391 21.60 -9.83 26.69
CA PRO A 391 22.37 -9.92 25.44
C PRO A 391 21.53 -10.33 24.22
N VAL A 392 20.48 -9.56 23.90
CA VAL A 392 19.49 -9.87 22.86
C VAL A 392 19.85 -9.27 21.50
N PHE A 393 19.78 -10.10 20.46
CA PHE A 393 20.06 -9.75 19.07
C PHE A 393 18.88 -10.17 18.17
N MET A 394 18.37 -9.25 17.36
CA MET A 394 17.29 -9.53 16.42
C MET A 394 17.86 -9.86 15.03
N SER A 395 17.31 -10.84 14.32
CA SER A 395 17.67 -11.17 12.93
C SER A 395 16.40 -11.43 12.09
N TYR A 396 16.57 -11.79 10.82
CA TYR A 396 15.51 -12.52 10.12
C TYR A 396 15.52 -14.01 10.52
N PRO A 397 14.41 -14.75 10.31
CA PRO A 397 14.33 -16.17 10.61
C PRO A 397 15.39 -17.01 9.92
N HIS A 398 15.88 -18.02 10.62
CA HIS A 398 16.98 -18.91 10.21
C HIS A 398 18.24 -18.15 9.74
N PHE A 399 18.50 -16.96 10.29
CA PHE A 399 19.59 -16.06 9.87
C PHE A 399 19.58 -15.75 8.36
N TYR A 400 18.41 -15.61 7.75
CA TYR A 400 18.28 -15.15 6.37
C TYR A 400 18.96 -13.78 6.16
N ASN A 401 19.67 -13.62 5.04
CA ASN A 401 20.54 -12.47 4.71
C ASN A 401 21.66 -12.13 5.73
N ALA A 402 21.99 -13.03 6.65
CA ALA A 402 23.11 -12.87 7.57
C ALA A 402 24.44 -13.44 7.04
N ASP A 403 25.54 -13.07 7.68
CA ASP A 403 26.86 -13.67 7.45
C ASP A 403 26.83 -15.19 7.74
N PRO A 404 27.43 -16.04 6.89
CA PRO A 404 27.54 -17.48 7.11
C PRO A 404 28.14 -17.90 8.47
N TYR A 405 28.86 -17.01 9.17
CA TYR A 405 29.30 -17.17 10.55
C TYR A 405 28.21 -17.69 11.48
N TYR A 406 27.00 -17.12 11.43
CA TYR A 406 25.89 -17.49 12.33
C TYR A 406 25.40 -18.92 12.08
N LEU A 407 25.25 -19.30 10.80
CA LEU A 407 24.82 -20.64 10.40
C LEU A 407 25.89 -21.71 10.66
N GLN A 408 27.17 -21.34 10.69
CA GLN A 408 28.26 -22.29 10.98
C GLN A 408 28.28 -22.76 12.44
N GLN A 409 27.65 -22.02 13.36
CA GLN A 409 27.63 -22.31 14.81
C GLN A 409 26.57 -23.33 15.24
N LEU A 410 25.58 -23.61 14.39
CA LEU A 410 24.33 -24.29 14.75
C LEU A 410 23.97 -25.37 13.74
N GLU A 411 23.05 -26.26 14.10
CA GLU A 411 22.46 -27.24 13.19
C GLU A 411 20.92 -27.18 13.22
N GLY A 412 20.29 -27.55 12.09
CA GLY A 412 18.83 -27.53 11.90
C GLY A 412 18.28 -26.32 11.12
N LEU A 413 18.99 -25.18 11.13
CA LEU A 413 18.53 -23.93 10.49
C LEU A 413 18.62 -23.96 8.95
N LYS A 414 17.63 -23.37 8.27
CA LYS A 414 17.52 -23.32 6.80
C LYS A 414 16.94 -21.98 6.33
N PRO A 415 17.75 -20.99 5.91
CA PRO A 415 17.24 -19.73 5.37
C PRO A 415 16.62 -19.92 3.96
N GLU A 416 15.37 -19.50 3.79
CA GLU A 416 14.61 -19.55 2.53
C GLU A 416 13.91 -18.19 2.33
N GLN A 417 14.08 -17.54 1.17
CA GLN A 417 13.64 -16.15 0.96
C GLN A 417 12.12 -15.99 1.05
N ASP A 418 11.36 -16.87 0.39
CA ASP A 418 9.89 -16.86 0.38
C ASP A 418 9.29 -16.94 1.79
N LYS A 419 9.93 -17.71 2.67
CA LYS A 419 9.50 -17.93 4.06
C LYS A 419 10.04 -16.90 5.05
N HIS A 420 11.25 -16.37 4.85
CA HIS A 420 11.98 -15.63 5.88
C HIS A 420 12.31 -14.16 5.51
N GLU A 421 12.02 -13.70 4.28
CA GLU A 421 12.14 -12.28 3.91
C GLU A 421 11.07 -11.41 4.58
N PHE A 422 11.49 -10.36 5.31
CA PHE A 422 10.59 -9.28 5.72
C PHE A 422 10.28 -8.35 4.53
N TYR A 423 8.99 -8.26 4.16
CA TYR A 423 8.53 -7.32 3.14
C TYR A 423 7.22 -6.60 3.49
N ILE A 424 7.02 -5.47 2.81
CA ILE A 424 5.80 -4.65 2.82
C ILE A 424 5.44 -4.35 1.35
N ILE A 425 4.20 -4.58 0.94
CA ILE A 425 3.67 -4.23 -0.40
C ILE A 425 2.67 -3.08 -0.24
N LEU A 426 2.94 -1.94 -0.88
CA LEU A 426 2.14 -0.71 -0.80
C LEU A 426 1.55 -0.33 -2.15
N ASP A 427 0.31 0.15 -2.21
CA ASP A 427 -0.18 0.87 -3.41
C ASP A 427 0.65 2.15 -3.59
N PRO A 428 1.32 2.35 -4.74
CA PRO A 428 2.17 3.52 -4.95
C PRO A 428 1.41 4.86 -4.95
N ARG A 429 0.11 4.88 -5.22
CA ARG A 429 -0.67 6.13 -5.21
C ARG A 429 -0.99 6.57 -3.77
N THR A 430 -1.52 5.67 -2.94
CA THR A 430 -2.02 6.01 -1.59
C THR A 430 -1.09 5.64 -0.44
N GLY A 431 -0.09 4.80 -0.63
CA GLY A 431 0.72 4.27 0.48
C GLY A 431 -0.02 3.32 1.41
N VAL A 432 -1.22 2.86 1.03
CA VAL A 432 -1.97 1.81 1.76
C VAL A 432 -1.29 0.47 1.58
N ALA A 433 -1.08 -0.26 2.68
CA ALA A 433 -0.52 -1.60 2.65
C ALA A 433 -1.53 -2.61 2.06
N LEU A 434 -1.10 -3.31 1.01
CA LEU A 434 -1.83 -4.39 0.36
C LEU A 434 -1.48 -5.75 1.00
N GLU A 435 -0.22 -5.93 1.37
CA GLU A 435 0.25 -7.10 2.13
C GLU A 435 1.49 -6.75 2.95
N VAL A 436 1.61 -7.33 4.15
CA VAL A 436 2.78 -7.24 5.02
C VAL A 436 3.08 -8.63 5.57
N ALA A 437 4.36 -9.01 5.55
CA ALA A 437 4.88 -10.16 6.28
C ALA A 437 6.08 -9.70 7.11
N ALA A 438 5.82 -9.19 8.31
CA ALA A 438 6.85 -8.73 9.23
C ALA A 438 7.47 -9.92 9.96
N ARG A 439 8.70 -10.27 9.61
CA ARG A 439 9.36 -11.52 10.03
C ARG A 439 10.65 -11.24 10.77
N PHE A 440 10.73 -11.67 12.02
CA PHE A 440 11.93 -11.47 12.85
C PHE A 440 12.17 -12.64 13.79
N GLN A 441 13.45 -12.84 14.13
CA GLN A 441 13.95 -13.87 15.04
C GLN A 441 14.65 -13.22 16.24
N VAL A 442 14.38 -13.77 17.42
CA VAL A 442 15.00 -13.38 18.70
C VAL A 442 16.14 -14.35 18.99
N ASN A 443 17.34 -13.80 19.14
CA ASN A 443 18.54 -14.55 19.48
C ASN A 443 19.15 -13.98 20.77
N MET A 444 19.89 -14.81 21.52
CA MET A 444 20.75 -14.34 22.61
C MET A 444 22.19 -14.78 22.38
N LEU A 445 23.13 -13.87 22.67
CA LEU A 445 24.55 -14.20 22.64
C LEU A 445 24.93 -14.96 23.91
N VAL A 446 25.31 -16.23 23.74
CA VAL A 446 26.03 -17.03 24.74
C VAL A 446 27.52 -16.85 24.46
N GLU A 447 28.32 -16.63 25.50
CA GLU A 447 29.77 -16.43 25.39
C GLU A 447 30.45 -16.61 26.76
N PRO A 448 31.78 -16.82 26.81
CA PRO A 448 32.54 -16.86 28.06
C PRO A 448 32.37 -15.62 28.95
N ILE A 449 32.15 -15.85 30.25
CA ILE A 449 32.03 -14.82 31.30
C ILE A 449 32.85 -15.25 32.52
N ASP A 450 34.09 -14.76 32.63
CA ASP A 450 35.03 -15.12 33.71
C ASP A 450 34.39 -14.94 35.11
N GLY A 451 34.45 -15.96 35.96
CA GLY A 451 33.87 -15.93 37.30
C GLY A 451 32.34 -15.98 37.35
N ILE A 452 31.68 -16.45 36.28
CA ILE A 452 30.33 -17.03 36.35
C ILE A 452 30.41 -18.44 35.75
N SER A 453 30.57 -19.47 36.59
CA SER A 453 30.99 -20.80 36.09
C SER A 453 29.93 -21.53 35.25
N LEU A 454 28.68 -21.07 35.27
CA LEU A 454 27.63 -21.54 34.36
C LEU A 454 27.90 -21.16 32.89
N TYR A 455 28.69 -20.10 32.66
CA TYR A 455 29.04 -19.56 31.35
C TYR A 455 30.54 -19.29 31.20
N GLU A 456 31.39 -20.02 31.92
CA GLU A 456 32.85 -19.81 31.90
C GLU A 456 33.50 -20.60 30.74
N ASP A 457 33.14 -21.88 30.58
CA ASP A 457 33.67 -22.80 29.55
C ASP A 457 32.70 -23.03 28.36
N VAL A 458 31.95 -22.00 27.93
CA VAL A 458 30.94 -22.10 26.84
C VAL A 458 31.42 -21.55 25.50
N PRO A 459 30.97 -22.07 24.34
CA PRO A 459 31.27 -21.49 23.03
C PRO A 459 30.56 -20.12 22.84
N ARG A 460 31.19 -19.22 22.07
CA ARG A 460 30.57 -17.94 21.66
C ARG A 460 29.59 -18.17 20.50
N VAL A 461 28.28 -18.21 20.79
CA VAL A 461 27.21 -18.53 19.82
C VAL A 461 26.01 -17.58 19.94
N TYR A 462 25.41 -17.25 18.80
CA TYR A 462 24.15 -16.50 18.73
C TYR A 462 22.99 -17.49 18.70
N PHE A 463 22.49 -17.86 19.87
CA PHE A 463 21.49 -18.91 20.03
C PHE A 463 20.08 -18.36 19.70
N PRO A 464 19.39 -18.86 18.66
CA PRO A 464 18.04 -18.44 18.34
C PRO A 464 17.04 -19.13 19.26
N LEU A 465 16.04 -18.38 19.74
CA LEU A 465 15.07 -18.87 20.73
C LEU A 465 13.67 -19.00 20.13
N ILE A 466 13.21 -17.92 19.48
CA ILE A 466 11.93 -17.87 18.76
C ILE A 466 12.09 -17.06 17.48
N TRP A 467 11.19 -17.29 16.52
CA TRP A 467 10.92 -16.33 15.45
C TRP A 467 9.42 -16.19 15.23
N PHE A 468 9.00 -15.09 14.60
CA PHE A 468 7.59 -14.80 14.37
C PHE A 468 7.34 -14.16 13.01
N GLU A 469 6.20 -14.48 12.40
CA GLU A 469 5.60 -13.75 11.27
C GLU A 469 4.36 -13.00 11.78
N GLN A 470 4.36 -11.67 11.71
CA GLN A 470 3.16 -10.86 11.84
C GLN A 470 2.66 -10.50 10.43
N LYS A 471 1.50 -11.04 10.05
CA LYS A 471 1.00 -11.02 8.67
C LYS A 471 -0.39 -10.41 8.53
N VAL A 472 -0.56 -9.66 7.45
CA VAL A 472 -1.84 -9.13 7.00
C VAL A 472 -1.85 -8.99 5.48
N ARG A 473 -2.99 -9.32 4.86
CA ARG A 473 -3.28 -9.14 3.43
C ARG A 473 -4.64 -8.44 3.29
N ILE A 474 -4.75 -7.53 2.32
CA ILE A 474 -5.98 -6.81 2.00
C ILE A 474 -7.08 -7.79 1.54
N THR A 475 -8.32 -7.55 1.95
CA THR A 475 -9.47 -8.33 1.46
C THR A 475 -9.88 -7.85 0.06
N PRO A 476 -10.49 -8.71 -0.79
CA PRO A 476 -10.99 -8.31 -2.11
C PRO A 476 -11.98 -7.14 -2.07
N GLU A 477 -12.73 -6.98 -0.97
CA GLU A 477 -13.63 -5.84 -0.76
C GLU A 477 -12.87 -4.51 -0.62
N LEU A 478 -11.85 -4.46 0.25
CA LEU A 478 -11.00 -3.28 0.44
C LEU A 478 -10.10 -3.00 -0.78
N ALA A 479 -9.69 -4.06 -1.50
CA ALA A 479 -8.98 -3.91 -2.76
C ALA A 479 -9.87 -3.28 -3.84
N SER A 480 -11.17 -3.61 -3.88
CA SER A 480 -12.13 -3.02 -4.81
C SER A 480 -12.27 -1.50 -4.65
N ASP A 481 -12.26 -1.00 -3.40
CA ASP A 481 -12.22 0.45 -3.10
C ASP A 481 -10.98 1.11 -3.73
N LEU A 482 -9.80 0.51 -3.59
CA LEU A 482 -8.55 1.03 -4.17
C LEU A 482 -8.57 0.95 -5.71
N GLN A 483 -9.06 -0.15 -6.29
CA GLN A 483 -9.23 -0.27 -7.73
C GLN A 483 -10.19 0.77 -8.32
N LEU A 484 -11.11 1.33 -7.53
CA LEU A 484 -12.05 2.35 -7.99
C LEU A 484 -11.35 3.71 -8.22
N LEU A 485 -10.28 4.02 -7.49
CA LEU A 485 -9.54 5.29 -7.60
C LEU A 485 -9.01 5.57 -9.03
N PRO A 486 -8.23 4.68 -9.68
CA PRO A 486 -7.78 4.92 -11.06
C PRO A 486 -8.94 4.91 -12.06
N LYS A 487 -10.01 4.15 -11.80
CA LYS A 487 -11.21 4.10 -12.65
C LYS A 487 -11.97 5.45 -12.61
N ILE A 488 -12.05 6.11 -11.45
CA ILE A 488 -12.60 7.47 -11.32
C ILE A 488 -11.71 8.50 -12.01
N LEU A 489 -10.38 8.44 -11.80
CA LEU A 489 -9.43 9.35 -12.44
C LEU A 489 -9.55 9.31 -13.97
N MET A 490 -9.50 8.11 -14.56
CA MET A 490 -9.71 7.90 -15.99
C MET A 490 -11.11 8.32 -16.46
N GLY A 491 -12.15 8.04 -15.67
CA GLY A 491 -13.53 8.42 -15.97
C GLY A 491 -13.73 9.92 -16.14
N GLY A 492 -13.11 10.74 -15.28
CA GLY A 492 -13.15 12.21 -15.40
C GLY A 492 -12.36 12.74 -16.60
N GLN A 493 -11.24 12.12 -16.96
CA GLN A 493 -10.51 12.43 -18.20
C GLN A 493 -11.36 12.11 -19.45
N ILE A 494 -12.04 10.95 -19.47
CA ILE A 494 -12.97 10.58 -20.54
C ILE A 494 -14.13 11.59 -20.62
N PHE A 495 -14.71 12.00 -19.49
CA PHE A 495 -15.77 13.01 -19.43
C PHE A 495 -15.32 14.37 -19.98
N ALA A 496 -14.10 14.81 -19.62
CA ALA A 496 -13.50 16.03 -20.15
C ALA A 496 -13.33 15.98 -21.68
N CYS A 497 -12.81 14.87 -22.21
CA CYS A 497 -12.68 14.62 -23.66
C CYS A 497 -14.04 14.62 -24.37
N ILE A 498 -15.09 14.04 -23.77
CA ILE A 498 -16.46 14.06 -24.32
C ILE A 498 -17.00 15.50 -24.34
N CYS A 499 -16.85 16.27 -23.25
CA CYS A 499 -17.26 17.68 -23.22
C CYS A 499 -16.55 18.50 -24.30
N PHE A 500 -15.24 18.33 -24.44
CA PHE A 500 -14.46 18.99 -25.48
C PHE A 500 -14.91 18.62 -26.90
N GLY A 501 -15.08 17.32 -27.18
CA GLY A 501 -15.54 16.83 -28.49
C GLY A 501 -16.94 17.33 -28.86
N VAL A 502 -17.89 17.30 -27.92
CA VAL A 502 -19.24 17.86 -28.14
C VAL A 502 -19.18 19.38 -28.32
N GLY A 503 -18.34 20.09 -27.55
CA GLY A 503 -18.10 21.52 -27.72
C GLY A 503 -17.61 21.88 -29.12
N LEU A 504 -16.61 21.15 -29.63
CA LEU A 504 -16.10 21.27 -31.00
C LEU A 504 -17.17 20.99 -32.07
N ILE A 505 -17.99 19.94 -31.89
CA ILE A 505 -19.08 19.63 -32.83
C ILE A 505 -20.10 20.77 -32.88
N LEU A 506 -20.51 21.32 -31.73
CA LEU A 506 -21.46 22.44 -31.65
C LEU A 506 -20.89 23.75 -32.21
N LEU A 507 -19.59 24.01 -32.02
CA LEU A 507 -18.86 25.12 -32.65
C LEU A 507 -18.83 24.99 -34.18
N CYS A 508 -18.45 23.83 -34.69
CA CYS A 508 -18.27 23.58 -36.12
C CYS A 508 -19.59 23.41 -36.89
N TRP A 509 -20.68 23.03 -36.22
CA TRP A 509 -21.99 22.82 -36.84
C TRP A 509 -22.47 24.03 -37.66
N TYR A 510 -22.38 25.23 -37.08
CA TYR A 510 -22.86 26.46 -37.73
C TYR A 510 -22.08 26.87 -38.99
N PRO A 511 -20.73 26.97 -39.00
CA PRO A 511 -19.99 27.26 -40.22
C PRO A 511 -20.11 26.15 -41.27
N ILE A 512 -20.19 24.87 -40.88
CA ILE A 512 -20.41 23.76 -41.83
C ILE A 512 -21.79 23.91 -42.51
N GLU A 513 -22.85 24.21 -41.75
CA GLU A 513 -24.18 24.44 -42.33
C GLU A 513 -24.18 25.60 -43.34
N ILE A 514 -23.43 26.68 -43.06
CA ILE A 514 -23.25 27.82 -43.99
C ILE A 514 -22.50 27.40 -45.26
N LEU A 515 -21.44 26.61 -45.15
CA LEU A 515 -20.65 26.15 -46.30
C LEU A 515 -21.48 25.23 -47.21
N CYS A 516 -22.15 24.22 -46.63
CA CYS A 516 -23.00 23.29 -47.38
C CYS A 516 -24.20 24.00 -48.03
N THR A 517 -24.85 24.95 -47.33
CA THR A 517 -25.95 25.73 -47.93
C THR A 517 -25.47 26.70 -49.01
N ARG A 518 -24.26 27.26 -48.89
CA ARG A 518 -23.62 28.04 -49.97
C ARG A 518 -23.34 27.19 -51.20
N GLN A 519 -22.68 26.04 -51.08
CA GLN A 519 -22.40 25.13 -52.20
C GLN A 519 -23.68 24.74 -52.95
N ARG A 520 -24.72 24.31 -52.22
CA ARG A 520 -26.02 23.94 -52.80
C ARG A 520 -26.72 25.09 -53.54
N SER A 521 -26.44 26.34 -53.16
CA SER A 521 -26.93 27.55 -53.85
C SER A 521 -26.11 27.97 -55.08
N VAL A 522 -24.92 27.40 -55.27
CA VAL A 522 -24.11 27.52 -56.49
C VAL A 522 -24.52 26.45 -57.51
N GLU A 523 -24.66 25.19 -57.07
CA GLU A 523 -25.20 24.09 -57.89
C GLU A 523 -26.56 24.43 -58.54
N LEU A 524 -27.48 25.02 -57.76
CA LEU A 524 -28.79 25.47 -58.23
C LEU A 524 -28.74 26.67 -59.21
N LYS A 525 -27.56 27.23 -59.50
CA LYS A 525 -27.34 28.27 -60.51
C LYS A 525 -26.65 27.75 -61.78
N SER A 526 -26.11 26.53 -61.78
CA SER A 526 -25.39 25.95 -62.92
C SER A 526 -26.26 25.12 -63.88
N MET A 527 -27.58 25.04 -63.68
CA MET A 527 -28.50 24.47 -64.67
C MET A 527 -28.87 25.51 -65.76
N PRO A 528 -28.53 25.28 -67.04
CA PRO A 528 -28.92 26.19 -68.11
C PRO A 528 -30.42 26.10 -68.40
N THR A 529 -31.08 27.26 -68.55
CA THR A 529 -32.49 27.33 -68.99
C THR A 529 -32.53 27.62 -70.49
N THR A 530 -32.82 26.61 -71.31
CA THR A 530 -33.11 26.79 -72.74
C THR A 530 -34.57 27.15 -72.95
N ALA A 531 -34.82 28.40 -73.33
CA ALA A 531 -35.96 28.72 -74.19
C ALA A 531 -35.63 28.29 -75.64
N GLY A 532 -36.57 27.91 -76.51
CA GLY A 532 -38.01 27.73 -76.32
C GLY A 532 -38.84 28.52 -77.34
N GLU A 533 -39.74 27.85 -78.08
CA GLU A 533 -40.70 28.51 -78.99
C GLU A 533 -42.05 27.76 -79.09
N ASN A 534 -43.11 28.57 -79.29
CA ASN A 534 -44.37 28.36 -80.03
C ASN A 534 -44.82 26.91 -80.37
N VAL A 535 -46.05 26.48 -80.09
CA VAL A 535 -47.31 26.94 -80.75
C VAL A 535 -48.57 26.60 -79.91
N LYS A 536 -49.72 27.22 -80.20
CA LYS A 536 -51.07 26.98 -79.59
C LYS A 536 -51.60 25.56 -79.97
N GLN A 537 -52.53 24.89 -79.28
CA GLN A 537 -53.85 25.37 -78.83
C GLN A 537 -54.63 24.25 -78.08
N THR A 538 -55.68 24.65 -77.35
CA THR A 538 -56.86 23.84 -76.93
C THR A 538 -56.77 22.92 -75.70
N LYS A 539 -57.90 22.88 -74.99
CA LYS A 539 -58.22 22.08 -73.79
C LYS A 539 -58.41 20.59 -74.14
N PHE A 540 -58.30 19.68 -73.18
CA PHE A 540 -59.49 19.11 -72.51
C PHE A 540 -59.15 18.45 -71.15
N THR A 541 -60.09 17.71 -70.56
CA THR A 541 -60.17 17.40 -69.12
C THR A 541 -59.86 15.94 -68.77
N SER A 542 -59.18 15.74 -67.63
CA SER A 542 -59.44 14.77 -66.53
C SER A 542 -59.85 13.30 -66.77
N VAL A 543 -59.55 12.48 -65.75
CA VAL A 543 -60.14 11.15 -65.42
C VAL A 543 -59.48 9.94 -66.11
N GLU A 544 -59.55 8.81 -65.41
CA GLU A 544 -58.99 7.49 -65.74
C GLU A 544 -59.48 6.92 -67.07
N GLU A 545 -58.69 6.03 -67.70
CA GLU A 545 -59.01 4.59 -67.70
C GLU A 545 -57.92 3.67 -68.32
N LEU A 546 -57.97 2.39 -67.93
CA LEU A 546 -57.55 1.14 -68.62
C LEU A 546 -56.12 1.00 -69.24
N LYS A 547 -55.31 -0.06 -69.12
CA LYS A 547 -55.39 -1.51 -68.74
C LYS A 547 -55.13 -2.46 -69.95
N ASN A 548 -54.34 -3.51 -69.69
CA ASN A 548 -54.06 -4.74 -70.49
C ASN A 548 -52.99 -4.75 -71.63
N ARG A 549 -51.89 -5.46 -71.34
CA ARG A 549 -51.19 -6.55 -72.09
C ARG A 549 -51.93 -7.21 -73.29
N PRO A 550 -51.27 -8.05 -74.15
CA PRO A 550 -49.84 -8.21 -74.53
C PRO A 550 -49.69 -8.30 -76.10
N PRO A 551 -49.15 -9.33 -76.83
CA PRO A 551 -47.91 -10.15 -76.72
C PRO A 551 -47.07 -10.34 -78.04
N THR A 552 -45.75 -10.67 -77.93
CA THR A 552 -44.94 -11.55 -78.86
C THR A 552 -44.73 -11.14 -80.36
N ASN A 553 -43.73 -11.60 -81.14
CA ASN A 553 -42.73 -12.69 -81.03
C ASN A 553 -41.53 -12.56 -82.02
N VAL A 554 -40.32 -13.09 -81.68
CA VAL A 554 -39.34 -13.89 -82.52
C VAL A 554 -38.72 -13.22 -83.81
N VAL A 555 -37.44 -13.32 -84.23
CA VAL A 555 -36.41 -14.39 -84.48
C VAL A 555 -34.99 -13.82 -84.16
N LEU A 556 -34.08 -14.46 -83.38
CA LEU A 556 -32.96 -15.39 -83.75
C LEU A 556 -31.88 -14.81 -84.73
N ASN A 557 -30.57 -15.13 -84.69
CA ASN A 557 -29.90 -16.34 -84.18
C ASN A 557 -28.35 -16.22 -83.96
N ASN A 558 -27.81 -16.83 -82.88
CA ASN A 558 -26.45 -17.43 -82.68
C ASN A 558 -25.13 -16.64 -82.98
N LYS A 559 -23.97 -16.87 -82.33
CA LYS A 559 -23.45 -17.85 -81.32
C LYS A 559 -22.25 -17.18 -80.55
N THR A 560 -21.45 -17.72 -79.61
CA THR A 560 -21.13 -19.09 -79.12
C THR A 560 -20.65 -19.13 -77.65
N LEU A 561 -20.35 -20.35 -77.19
CA LEU A 561 -19.59 -20.89 -76.03
C LEU A 561 -18.14 -20.35 -75.82
N ASP A 562 -17.42 -20.64 -74.72
CA ASP A 562 -17.66 -21.61 -73.62
C ASP A 562 -17.18 -21.16 -72.20
N SER A 563 -17.41 -22.06 -71.23
CA SER A 563 -17.46 -21.97 -69.77
C SER A 563 -16.19 -22.42 -69.00
N SER A 564 -16.08 -22.07 -67.70
CA SER A 564 -15.85 -23.02 -66.56
C SER A 564 -15.61 -22.32 -65.19
N PRO A 565 -15.72 -23.01 -64.02
CA PRO A 565 -15.85 -22.36 -62.70
C PRO A 565 -14.95 -22.89 -61.53
N LEU A 566 -14.98 -22.16 -60.40
CA LEU A 566 -14.85 -22.58 -58.97
C LEU A 566 -13.53 -23.17 -58.38
N LEU A 567 -13.15 -22.55 -57.24
CA LEU A 567 -12.67 -23.12 -55.94
C LEU A 567 -11.19 -23.43 -55.59
N GLU A 568 -10.95 -23.21 -54.29
CA GLU A 568 -9.98 -23.81 -53.33
C GLU A 568 -8.51 -23.34 -53.10
N ARG A 569 -8.27 -22.99 -51.82
CA ARG A 569 -7.16 -23.36 -50.88
C ARG A 569 -5.72 -22.77 -50.92
N THR A 570 -5.39 -22.18 -49.74
CA THR A 570 -4.13 -22.23 -48.95
C THR A 570 -2.81 -21.54 -49.36
N ASN A 571 -2.39 -20.63 -48.47
CA ASN A 571 -1.03 -20.35 -47.92
C ASN A 571 0.18 -20.11 -48.85
N GLY A 572 0.76 -18.90 -48.77
CA GLY A 572 2.09 -18.52 -49.29
C GLY A 572 2.75 -17.40 -48.48
N LYS A 573 4.09 -17.36 -48.43
CA LYS A 573 4.92 -16.53 -47.52
C LYS A 573 5.07 -15.04 -47.91
N MET A 574 5.64 -14.26 -46.96
CA MET A 574 6.18 -12.90 -47.14
C MET A 574 7.24 -12.79 -48.25
N PRO A 575 7.47 -11.57 -48.81
CA PRO A 575 8.60 -11.26 -49.70
C PRO A 575 9.89 -10.87 -48.96
N THR A 576 11.04 -11.03 -49.64
CA THR A 576 12.40 -10.70 -49.17
C THR A 576 12.86 -9.32 -49.66
N ILE A 577 13.66 -8.61 -48.86
CA ILE A 577 14.55 -7.52 -49.32
C ILE A 577 15.97 -7.75 -48.77
N VAL A 578 16.99 -7.34 -49.54
CA VAL A 578 18.40 -7.68 -49.36
C VAL A 578 19.26 -6.43 -49.09
N PRO A 579 20.27 -6.50 -48.20
CA PRO A 579 21.48 -5.67 -48.27
C PRO A 579 22.71 -6.48 -48.73
N LYS A 580 23.74 -5.78 -49.24
CA LYS A 580 25.00 -6.37 -49.74
C LYS A 580 26.09 -6.46 -48.64
N SER A 581 27.12 -7.26 -48.94
CA SER A 581 28.47 -7.28 -48.33
C SER A 581 29.25 -5.96 -48.59
N GLU A 582 30.45 -5.70 -48.06
CA GLU A 582 31.51 -6.52 -47.41
C GLU A 582 32.05 -5.77 -46.14
N THR A 583 33.19 -6.02 -45.45
CA THR A 583 34.44 -6.77 -45.74
C THR A 583 35.12 -7.27 -44.44
N ASN A 584 36.33 -7.85 -44.55
CA ASN A 584 37.32 -8.19 -43.52
C ASN A 584 37.99 -6.93 -42.87
N GLU A 585 38.95 -6.96 -41.93
CA GLU A 585 39.89 -7.92 -41.29
C GLU A 585 40.20 -7.32 -39.88
N SER A 586 40.83 -7.88 -38.82
CA SER A 586 41.35 -9.17 -38.33
C SER A 586 42.54 -8.83 -37.36
N VAL A 587 43.01 -9.80 -36.54
CA VAL A 587 44.27 -9.75 -35.74
C VAL A 587 44.29 -8.84 -34.48
N ALA A 588 45.10 -9.25 -33.49
CA ALA A 588 45.26 -8.66 -32.15
C ALA A 588 46.76 -8.42 -31.83
N THR A 589 47.10 -7.79 -30.69
CA THR A 589 48.20 -8.20 -29.75
C THR A 589 48.41 -7.19 -28.59
N VAL A 590 48.62 -7.75 -27.39
CA VAL A 590 49.38 -7.35 -26.16
C VAL A 590 50.31 -6.10 -26.33
N THR A 591 50.58 -5.21 -25.36
CA THR A 591 51.43 -5.41 -24.15
C THR A 591 51.62 -4.10 -23.32
N THR A 592 51.66 -4.17 -21.97
CA THR A 592 52.40 -3.25 -21.02
C THR A 592 52.13 -1.71 -21.07
N ALA A 593 52.57 -0.81 -20.17
CA ALA A 593 53.01 -0.73 -18.76
C ALA A 593 53.24 0.79 -18.43
N ALA A 594 53.41 1.31 -17.21
CA ALA A 594 53.00 0.98 -15.82
C ALA A 594 53.44 2.17 -14.91
N SER A 595 53.44 2.00 -13.57
CA SER A 595 54.01 2.91 -12.53
C SER A 595 53.24 4.22 -12.23
N ALA A 596 53.38 4.90 -11.08
CA ALA A 596 53.68 4.56 -9.66
C ALA A 596 53.72 5.90 -8.84
N VAL A 597 54.01 5.86 -7.52
CA VAL A 597 54.18 7.01 -6.58
C VAL A 597 52.82 7.61 -6.17
N SER A 598 52.30 7.49 -4.92
CA SER A 598 52.78 7.91 -3.57
C SER A 598 52.81 9.44 -3.37
N SER A 599 52.59 10.02 -2.19
CA SER A 599 52.10 9.55 -0.87
C SER A 599 51.73 10.77 0.00
N ASN A 600 51.13 10.55 1.18
CA ASN A 600 51.35 11.25 2.46
C ASN A 600 50.06 11.58 3.25
N ASP A 601 50.25 11.48 4.57
CA ASP A 601 49.32 11.68 5.67
C ASP A 601 48.92 13.16 5.90
N VAL A 602 47.75 13.38 6.51
CA VAL A 602 47.49 14.45 7.51
C VAL A 602 46.53 13.90 8.58
N ASN A 603 46.73 14.25 9.84
CA ASN A 603 45.84 13.87 10.96
C ASN A 603 44.67 14.86 11.11
N GLU A 604 43.51 14.38 11.58
CA GLU A 604 42.90 14.87 12.84
C GLU A 604 41.96 13.81 13.45
#